data_AF-A0A7K3CUX5-F1
#
_entry.id   AF-A0A7K3CUX5-F1
#
_cell.length_a   1.000
_cell.length_b   1.000
_cell.length_c   1.000
_cell.angle_alpha   90.00
_cell.angle_beta   90.00
_cell.angle_gamma   90.00
#
_symmetry.space_group_name_H-M   'P 1'
#
loop_
_entity.id
_entity.type
_entity.pdbx_description
1 polymer ?
#
loop_
_entity_poly.entity_id
_entity_poly.type
_entity_poly.pdbx_seq_one_letter_code
_entity_poly.pdbx_strand_id
1 'polypeptide(L)' 'MSFSPPPQPSDPWIRRFRPRPEADVRLVCFPHAGGSASYFHPLAQSPTLLPDTEVLA' A
#
# COMPACT_ATOMS: atom_id res chain seq x y z
N MET A 1 19.05 -14.74 10.48
CA MET A 1 19.26 -13.37 11.00
C MET A 1 18.28 -12.48 10.26
N SER A 2 17.24 -11.95 10.90
CA SER A 2 16.27 -11.08 10.23
C SER A 2 16.82 -9.66 10.20
N PHE A 3 17.00 -9.10 9.02
CA PHE A 3 17.36 -7.69 8.83
C PHE A 3 16.07 -6.87 8.87
N SER A 4 15.94 -5.95 9.83
CA SER A 4 14.88 -4.94 9.80
C SER A 4 15.44 -3.68 9.14
N PRO A 5 14.94 -3.26 7.97
CA PRO A 5 15.33 -1.97 7.41
C PRO A 5 14.90 -0.84 8.38
N PRO A 6 15.63 0.28 8.41
CA PRO A 6 15.24 1.43 9.23
C PRO A 6 13.85 1.93 8.81
N PRO A 7 13.05 2.50 9.73
CA PRO A 7 11.76 3.08 9.40
C PRO A 7 11.97 4.17 8.35
N GLN A 8 11.42 3.97 7.15
CA GLN A 8 11.49 4.97 6.11
C GLN A 8 10.49 6.09 6.40
N PRO A 9 10.85 7.36 6.17
CA PRO A 9 9.94 8.48 6.34
C PRO A 9 8.66 8.25 5.53
N SER A 10 7.50 8.53 6.13
CA SER A 10 6.22 8.40 5.46
C SER A 10 6.13 9.43 4.33
N ASP A 11 5.92 8.95 3.10
CA ASP A 11 5.68 9.82 1.96
C ASP A 11 4.33 10.56 2.13
N PRO A 12 4.29 11.89 2.03
CA PRO A 12 3.05 12.64 2.25
C PRO A 12 1.96 12.28 1.23
N TRP A 13 2.33 11.83 0.03
CA TRP A 13 1.42 11.52 -1.07
C TRP A 13 0.95 10.07 -1.10
N ILE A 14 1.70 9.16 -0.47
CA ILE A 14 1.40 7.73 -0.51
C ILE A 14 1.00 7.20 0.87
N ARG A 15 -0.06 6.42 0.91
CA ARG A 15 -0.51 5.60 2.02
C ARG A 15 -0.34 4.14 1.67
N ARG A 16 0.37 3.44 2.56
CA ARG A 16 0.59 1.99 2.52
C ARG A 16 -0.13 1.38 3.71
N PHE A 17 -1.40 1.00 3.51
CA PHE A 17 -2.22 0.44 4.60
C PHE A 17 -1.72 -0.93 5.06
N ARG A 18 -1.07 -1.68 4.16
CA ARG A 18 -0.43 -2.97 4.44
C ARG A 18 0.92 -3.04 3.73
N PRO A 19 2.02 -2.62 4.39
CA PRO A 19 3.36 -2.67 3.80
C PRO A 19 3.74 -4.10 3.38
N ARG A 20 4.20 -4.24 2.13
CA ARG A 20 4.72 -5.47 1.54
C ARG A 20 6.04 -5.14 0.81
N PRO A 21 7.17 -5.09 1.54
CA PRO A 21 8.46 -4.68 0.95
C PRO A 21 8.92 -5.61 -0.17
N GLU A 22 8.53 -6.88 -0.12
CA GLU A 22 8.85 -7.92 -1.11
C GLU A 22 7.82 -8.05 -2.24
N ALA A 23 6.86 -7.10 -2.36
CA ALA A 23 5.88 -7.17 -3.43
C ALA A 23 6.52 -6.87 -4.80
N ASP A 24 6.38 -7.82 -5.74
CA ASP A 24 6.85 -7.67 -7.12
C ASP A 24 6.03 -6.63 -7.91
N VAL A 25 4.78 -6.40 -7.52
CA VAL A 25 3.86 -5.48 -8.20
C VAL A 25 3.36 -4.40 -7.23
N ARG A 26 3.36 -3.15 -7.70
CA ARG A 26 2.80 -2.00 -6.97
C ARG A 26 1.60 -1.44 -7.73
N LEU A 27 0.43 -1.52 -7.13
CA LEU A 27 -0.81 -0.96 -7.68
C LEU A 27 -1.02 0.45 -7.10
N VAL A 28 -0.90 1.47 -7.95
CA VAL A 28 -1.18 2.86 -7.57
C VAL A 28 -2.66 3.17 -7.80
N CYS A 29 -3.33 3.65 -6.76
CA CYS A 29 -4.76 3.89 -6.73
C CYS A 29 -5.07 5.39 -6.66
N PHE A 30 -5.85 5.90 -7.60
CA PHE A 30 -6.27 7.31 -7.62
C PHE A 30 -7.72 7.44 -7.14
N PRO A 31 -8.00 8.21 -6.07
CA PRO A 31 -9.36 8.42 -5.62
C PRO A 31 -10.14 9.27 -6.62
N HIS A 32 -11.47 9.13 -6.61
CA HIS A 32 -12.37 10.03 -7.33
C HIS A 32 -12.34 11.44 -6.70
N ALA A 33 -12.90 12.44 -7.40
CA ALA A 33 -12.97 13.81 -6.90
C ALA A 33 -13.67 13.88 -5.52
N GLY A 34 -13.03 14.53 -4.55
CA GLY A 34 -13.49 14.59 -3.16
C GLY A 34 -13.14 13.37 -2.30
N GLY A 35 -12.56 12.33 -2.89
CA GLY A 35 -12.09 11.14 -2.19
C GLY A 35 -10.71 11.31 -1.54
N SER A 36 -10.35 10.36 -0.68
CA SER A 36 -9.03 10.28 -0.04
C SER A 36 -8.45 8.87 -0.20
N ALA A 37 -7.16 8.72 0.12
CA ALA A 37 -6.48 7.43 0.11
C ALA A 37 -7.23 6.34 0.91
N SER A 38 -7.91 6.73 2.00
CA SER A 38 -8.66 5.80 2.87
C SER A 38 -9.75 5.01 2.14
N TYR A 39 -10.23 5.50 0.98
CA TYR A 39 -11.17 4.76 0.13
C TYR A 39 -10.64 3.37 -0.27
N PHE A 40 -9.32 3.22 -0.40
CA PHE A 40 -8.67 1.97 -0.81
C PHE A 40 -8.27 1.04 0.35
N HIS A 41 -8.63 1.38 1.59
CA HIS A 41 -8.33 0.53 2.75
C HIS A 41 -8.90 -0.89 2.63
N PRO A 42 -10.17 -1.10 2.19
CA PRO A 42 -10.70 -2.45 2.00
C PRO A 42 -9.96 -3.23 0.91
N LEU A 43 -9.52 -2.56 -0.16
CA LEU A 43 -8.76 -3.19 -1.24
C LEU A 43 -7.41 -3.70 -0.73
N ALA A 44 -6.69 -2.90 0.07
CA ALA A 44 -5.41 -3.29 0.66
C ALA A 44 -5.52 -4.47 1.66
N GLN A 45 -6.70 -4.68 2.23
CA GLN A 45 -7.01 -5.80 3.14
C GLN A 45 -7.64 -7.00 2.44
N SER A 46 -7.98 -6.89 1.16
CA SER A 46 -8.76 -7.90 0.45
C SER A 46 -8.01 -9.24 0.36
N PRO A 47 -8.66 -10.37 0.69
CA PRO A 47 -8.08 -11.70 0.51
C PRO A 47 -7.99 -12.11 -0.97
N THR A 48 -8.70 -11.43 -1.86
CA THR A 48 -8.66 -11.69 -3.31
C THR A 48 -7.53 -10.94 -4.02
N LEU A 49 -6.85 -10.01 -3.34
CA LEU A 49 -5.69 -9.33 -3.89
C LEU A 49 -4.51 -10.32 -3.95
N LEU A 50 -3.79 -10.33 -5.08
CA LEU A 50 -2.61 -11.18 -5.24
C LEU A 50 -1.60 -10.95 -4.10
N PRO A 51 -0.95 -12.01 -3.60
CA PRO A 51 -0.01 -11.90 -2.47
C PRO A 51 1.17 -10.98 -2.79
N ASP A 52 1.62 -10.98 -4.04
CA ASP A 52 2.79 -10.20 -4.51
C ASP A 52 2.44 -8.78 -4.98
N THR A 53 1.21 -8.32 -4.70
CA THR A 53 0.79 -6.94 -5.00
C THR A 53 0.71 -6.09 -3.74
N GLU A 54 1.30 -4.89 -3.78
CA GLU A 54 1.14 -3.85 -2.75
C GLU A 54 0.28 -2.68 -3.28
N VAL A 55 -0.71 -2.26 -2.50
CA VAL A 55 -1.55 -1.10 -2.82
C VAL A 55 -0.89 0.17 -2.30
N LEU A 56 -0.74 1.16 -3.18
CA LEU A 56 -0.27 2.52 -2.89
C LEU A 56 -1.41 3.50 -3.20
N ALA A 57 -1.88 4.26 -2.22
CA ALA A 57 -3.05 5.13 -2.34
C ALA A 57 -2.80 6.55 -1.84
#